data_AF-A0A737Y0A4-F1
#
_entry.id   AF-A0A737Y0A4-F1
#
_cell.length_a   1.000
_cell.length_b   1.000
_cell.length_c   1.000
_cell.angle_alpha   90.00
_cell.angle_beta   90.00
_cell.angle_gamma   90.00
#
_symmetry.space_group_name_H-M   'P 1'
#
loop_
_entity.id
_entity.type
_entity.pdbx_description
1 polymer ?
#
loop_
_entity_poly.entity_id
_entity_poly.type
_entity_poly.pdbx_seq_one_letter_code
_entity_poly.pdbx_strand_id
1 'polypeptide(L)'
;MAASTFFIPSVNVIGADSLKDAMNTMAEYGFRRTLIVTDAMLTKLGMAGDIQKALQERDIFSVIYDGTQPNPTTSNVAAGLKLLKENGCDSVISLGGGSPHDCAKGIALVAANGGDIRDYEGVDRSAKPQLPMIAINTTAGTASEMTRFCIITDEERHIKMAIVDKHVTPLLSVNDSSLMVGMPKSLTAATGMDALTHAIEAYVSVAATPITDACALKAVTMIAENLIVAVEEGSNVQAREAMAYAQFLAGMAFNNASLGYVHAMAHQLGGFYNLPHGVCNAVLLPHVQVFNSQVAAARLRDCAAAMGVDVSGMSEAEGAQACVAAIRQLSQKVNIPAGLRELNVKEEDIPVLATNALKDACGLTNPIQATHDEIVEIYRAAM
;
A
#
# COMPACT_ATOMS: atom_id res chain seq x y z
N MET A 1 20.42 -4.89 20.29
CA MET A 1 19.44 -4.38 19.30
C MET A 1 19.76 -2.93 19.03
N ALA A 2 19.80 -2.53 17.75
CA ALA A 2 19.90 -1.11 17.39
C ALA A 2 18.59 -0.39 17.77
N ALA A 3 18.64 0.93 17.92
CA ALA A 3 17.43 1.72 18.12
C ALA A 3 16.52 1.61 16.88
N SER A 4 15.22 1.45 17.10
CA SER A 4 14.18 1.44 16.06
C SER A 4 13.11 2.48 16.38
N THR A 5 12.36 2.91 15.36
CA THR A 5 11.24 3.84 15.52
C THR A 5 9.98 3.22 14.91
N PHE A 6 8.83 3.46 15.53
CA PHE A 6 7.55 2.95 15.06
C PHE A 6 6.61 4.13 14.76
N PHE A 7 6.35 4.36 13.48
CA PHE A 7 5.46 5.39 12.96
C PHE A 7 4.09 4.79 12.64
N ILE A 8 3.05 5.51 13.05
CA ILE A 8 1.64 5.19 12.86
C ILE A 8 0.81 6.46 13.12
N PRO A 9 -0.37 6.66 12.49
CA PRO A 9 -1.28 7.73 12.88
C PRO A 9 -1.64 7.65 14.36
N SER A 10 -1.86 8.80 14.97
CA SER A 10 -2.21 8.88 16.39
C SER A 10 -3.57 8.24 16.71
N VAL A 11 -4.49 8.25 15.75
CA VAL A 11 -5.85 7.71 15.89
C VAL A 11 -6.17 6.88 14.65
N ASN A 12 -6.70 5.68 14.86
CA ASN A 12 -7.03 4.75 13.79
C ASN A 12 -8.42 4.18 14.08
N VAL A 13 -9.41 4.53 13.26
CA VAL A 13 -10.80 4.11 13.39
C VAL A 13 -11.03 2.95 12.43
N ILE A 14 -11.34 1.76 12.95
CA ILE A 14 -11.41 0.52 12.16
C ILE A 14 -12.64 -0.28 12.58
N GLY A 15 -13.32 -0.88 11.59
CA GLY A 15 -14.48 -1.76 11.79
C GLY A 15 -15.66 -1.36 10.91
N ALA A 16 -16.60 -2.27 10.71
CA ALA A 16 -17.83 -1.98 9.97
C ALA A 16 -18.58 -0.78 10.58
N ASP A 17 -19.07 0.09 9.71
CA ASP A 17 -19.85 1.30 10.04
C ASP A 17 -19.10 2.34 10.89
N SER A 18 -17.78 2.20 11.02
CA SER A 18 -16.92 3.08 11.80
C SER A 18 -16.71 4.46 11.18
N LEU A 19 -17.12 4.68 9.91
CA LEU A 19 -17.09 5.98 9.26
C LEU A 19 -17.86 7.04 10.04
N LYS A 20 -18.99 6.68 10.66
CA LYS A 20 -19.79 7.62 11.47
C LYS A 20 -19.00 8.13 12.68
N ASP A 21 -18.30 7.22 13.36
CA ASP A 21 -17.47 7.57 14.51
C ASP A 21 -16.29 8.43 14.07
N ALA A 22 -15.66 8.07 12.95
CA ALA A 22 -14.62 8.90 12.35
C ALA A 22 -15.13 10.31 12.05
N MET A 23 -16.28 10.49 11.40
CA MET A 23 -16.85 11.80 11.11
C MET A 23 -17.12 12.62 12.38
N ASN A 24 -17.51 11.99 13.48
CA ASN A 24 -17.65 12.68 14.77
C ASN A 24 -16.30 13.15 15.32
N THR A 25 -15.29 12.28 15.30
CA THR A 25 -13.91 12.67 15.66
C THR A 25 -13.40 13.82 14.78
N MET A 26 -13.74 13.83 13.48
CA MET A 26 -13.34 14.91 12.57
C MET A 26 -13.89 16.28 12.97
N ALA A 27 -15.13 16.33 13.49
CA ALA A 27 -15.74 17.58 13.96
C ALA A 27 -15.00 18.18 15.17
N GLU A 28 -14.32 17.36 15.96
CA GLU A 28 -13.56 17.78 17.15
C GLU A 28 -12.22 18.45 16.79
N TYR A 29 -11.67 18.20 15.60
CA TYR A 29 -10.41 18.81 15.17
C TYR A 29 -10.52 20.29 14.76
N GLY A 30 -11.74 20.83 14.67
CA GLY A 30 -11.95 22.25 14.40
C GLY A 30 -11.78 22.67 12.94
N PHE A 31 -11.74 21.71 12.00
CA PHE A 31 -11.73 22.00 10.56
C PHE A 31 -12.97 22.79 10.14
N ARG A 32 -12.83 23.62 9.11
CA ARG A 32 -13.93 24.41 8.54
C ARG A 32 -14.08 24.19 7.05
N ARG A 33 -12.97 23.99 6.35
CA ARG A 33 -12.95 23.84 4.88
C ARG A 33 -12.00 22.73 4.48
N THR A 34 -12.52 21.62 3.98
CA THR A 34 -11.69 20.47 3.64
C THR A 34 -11.68 20.18 2.14
N LEU A 35 -10.53 19.77 1.61
CA LEU A 35 -10.44 19.22 0.26
C LEU A 35 -10.59 17.70 0.33
N ILE A 36 -11.60 17.15 -0.33
CA ILE A 36 -11.75 15.71 -0.54
C ILE A 36 -10.98 15.33 -1.79
N VAL A 37 -9.93 14.52 -1.66
CA VAL A 37 -9.11 13.99 -2.75
C VAL A 37 -9.52 12.55 -3.00
N THR A 38 -10.01 12.26 -4.20
CA THR A 38 -10.53 10.95 -4.59
C THR A 38 -10.31 10.67 -6.08
N ASP A 39 -10.90 9.60 -6.61
CA ASP A 39 -10.93 9.27 -8.02
C ASP A 39 -12.34 9.41 -8.61
N ALA A 40 -12.42 9.55 -9.94
CA ALA A 40 -13.67 9.74 -10.66
C ALA A 40 -14.67 8.58 -10.48
N MET A 41 -14.19 7.37 -10.18
CA MET A 41 -15.03 6.20 -10.00
C MET A 41 -15.80 6.30 -8.67
N LEU A 42 -15.13 6.65 -7.58
CA LEU A 42 -15.78 6.86 -6.28
C LEU A 42 -16.73 8.05 -6.26
N THR A 43 -16.44 9.11 -7.01
CA THR A 43 -17.41 10.19 -7.26
C THR A 43 -18.63 9.68 -8.02
N LYS A 44 -18.42 8.91 -9.10
CA LYS A 44 -19.51 8.35 -9.91
C LYS A 44 -20.39 7.37 -9.13
N LEU A 45 -19.82 6.63 -8.18
CA LEU A 45 -20.57 5.75 -7.26
C LEU A 45 -21.32 6.51 -6.17
N GLY A 46 -21.13 7.83 -6.03
CA GLY A 46 -21.78 8.67 -5.02
C GLY A 46 -21.05 8.75 -3.68
N MET A 47 -20.02 7.92 -3.46
CA MET A 47 -19.32 7.84 -2.17
C MET A 47 -18.70 9.17 -1.76
N ALA A 48 -18.06 9.88 -2.69
CA ALA A 48 -17.50 11.22 -2.41
C ALA A 48 -18.58 12.24 -2.02
N GLY A 49 -19.77 12.15 -2.64
CA GLY A 49 -20.92 12.98 -2.30
C GLY A 49 -21.49 12.67 -0.92
N ASP A 50 -21.52 11.40 -0.54
CA ASP A 50 -21.96 10.97 0.80
C ASP A 50 -21.02 11.50 1.90
N ILE A 51 -19.70 11.44 1.68
CA ILE A 51 -18.72 12.06 2.57
C ILE A 51 -18.92 13.58 2.65
N GLN A 52 -19.06 14.25 1.50
CA GLN A 52 -19.32 15.70 1.45
C GLN A 52 -20.59 16.09 2.23
N LYS A 53 -21.67 15.31 2.10
CA LYS A 53 -22.90 15.52 2.86
C LYS A 53 -22.70 15.29 4.36
N ALA A 54 -22.01 14.22 4.75
CA ALA A 54 -21.72 13.93 6.15
C ALA A 54 -20.88 15.03 6.83
N LEU A 55 -19.97 15.65 6.08
CA LEU A 55 -19.20 16.82 6.51
C LEU A 55 -20.08 18.07 6.64
N GLN A 56 -20.98 18.29 5.67
CA GLN A 56 -21.91 19.42 5.70
C GLN A 56 -22.84 19.36 6.92
N GLU A 57 -23.31 18.18 7.32
CA GLU A 57 -24.12 17.98 8.53
C GLU A 57 -23.38 18.36 9.84
N ARG A 58 -22.06 18.56 9.77
CA ARG A 58 -21.18 18.97 10.87
C ARG A 58 -20.60 20.37 10.66
N ASP A 59 -21.21 21.17 9.77
CA ASP A 59 -20.78 22.52 9.40
C ASP A 59 -19.35 22.59 8.83
N ILE A 60 -18.87 21.52 8.21
CA ILE A 60 -17.58 21.47 7.50
C ILE A 60 -17.86 21.61 6.00
N PHE A 61 -17.47 22.75 5.44
CA PHE A 61 -17.52 22.95 3.98
C PHE A 61 -16.49 22.05 3.31
N SER A 62 -16.83 21.45 2.18
CA SER A 62 -15.91 20.59 1.43
C SER A 62 -15.99 20.80 -0.07
N VAL A 63 -14.86 20.61 -0.74
CA VAL A 63 -14.74 20.60 -2.20
C VAL A 63 -14.11 19.28 -2.63
N ILE A 64 -14.58 18.72 -3.74
CA ILE A 64 -14.10 17.43 -4.25
C ILE A 64 -13.10 17.68 -5.38
N TYR A 65 -11.93 17.06 -5.27
CA TYR A 65 -11.00 16.79 -6.36
C TYR A 65 -11.04 15.30 -6.66
N ASP A 66 -11.57 14.92 -7.82
CA ASP A 66 -11.71 13.53 -8.26
C ASP A 66 -10.80 13.18 -9.45
N GLY A 67 -9.82 14.05 -9.72
CA GLY A 67 -8.89 13.90 -10.84
C GLY A 67 -7.76 12.89 -10.58
N THR A 68 -7.73 12.22 -9.43
CA THR A 68 -6.67 11.27 -9.12
C THR A 68 -6.73 10.06 -10.05
N GLN A 69 -5.60 9.69 -10.61
CA GLN A 69 -5.44 8.51 -11.46
C GLN A 69 -4.64 7.44 -10.72
N PRO A 70 -4.73 6.16 -11.14
CA PRO A 70 -3.75 5.15 -10.72
C PRO A 70 -2.33 5.65 -10.95
N ASN A 71 -1.43 5.45 -9.99
CA ASN A 71 -0.06 5.98 -10.00
C ASN A 71 -0.04 7.54 -10.04
N PRO A 72 -0.50 8.22 -8.96
CA PRO A 72 -0.79 9.64 -8.97
C PRO A 72 0.43 10.47 -9.37
N THR A 73 0.22 11.50 -10.19
CA THR A 73 1.31 12.25 -10.82
C THR A 73 1.60 13.58 -10.14
N THR A 74 2.74 14.18 -10.48
CA THR A 74 3.04 15.57 -10.07
C THR A 74 1.97 16.56 -10.53
N SER A 75 1.35 16.31 -11.70
CA SER A 75 0.24 17.14 -12.20
C SER A 75 -1.04 16.97 -11.37
N ASN A 76 -1.32 15.74 -10.87
CA ASN A 76 -2.44 15.54 -9.96
C ASN A 76 -2.28 16.35 -8.67
N VAL A 77 -1.09 16.31 -8.08
CA VAL A 77 -0.76 17.08 -6.86
C VAL A 77 -0.91 18.57 -7.10
N ALA A 78 -0.37 19.10 -8.20
CA ALA A 78 -0.48 20.52 -8.54
C ALA A 78 -1.94 20.96 -8.75
N ALA A 79 -2.76 20.14 -9.43
CA ALA A 79 -4.17 20.43 -9.66
C ALA A 79 -5.01 20.43 -8.37
N GLY A 80 -4.82 19.42 -7.51
CA GLY A 80 -5.50 19.36 -6.21
C GLY A 80 -5.06 20.50 -5.29
N LEU A 81 -3.77 20.84 -5.27
CA LEU A 81 -3.24 21.97 -4.51
C LEU A 81 -3.82 23.31 -4.96
N LYS A 82 -4.01 23.50 -6.27
CA LYS A 82 -4.69 24.69 -6.80
C LYS A 82 -6.11 24.79 -6.25
N LEU A 83 -6.88 23.71 -6.31
CA LEU A 83 -8.25 23.69 -5.81
C LEU A 83 -8.33 23.92 -4.29
N LEU A 84 -7.40 23.34 -3.52
CA LEU A 84 -7.22 23.57 -2.08
C LEU A 84 -7.08 25.07 -1.79
N LYS A 85 -6.17 25.75 -2.50
CA LYS A 85 -5.87 27.17 -2.30
C LYS A 85 -7.02 28.09 -2.73
N GLU A 86 -7.62 27.84 -3.89
CA GLU A 86 -8.75 28.63 -4.41
C GLU A 86 -9.97 28.60 -3.48
N ASN A 87 -10.14 27.49 -2.76
CA ASN A 87 -11.23 27.31 -1.81
C ASN A 87 -10.80 27.52 -0.36
N GLY A 88 -9.57 27.99 -0.09
CA GLY A 88 -9.10 28.29 1.27
C GLY A 88 -9.30 27.10 2.24
N CYS A 89 -9.05 25.88 1.77
CA CYS A 89 -9.19 24.68 2.59
C CYS A 89 -8.07 24.64 3.67
N ASP A 90 -8.45 24.28 4.89
CA ASP A 90 -7.60 24.17 6.07
C ASP A 90 -7.19 22.72 6.41
N SER A 91 -7.72 21.76 5.65
CA SER A 91 -7.54 20.32 5.87
C SER A 91 -7.74 19.54 4.57
N VAL A 92 -7.26 18.28 4.56
CA VAL A 92 -7.42 17.35 3.43
C VAL A 92 -8.04 16.04 3.92
N ILE A 93 -8.99 15.51 3.17
CA ILE A 93 -9.49 14.15 3.32
C ILE A 93 -9.14 13.38 2.06
N SER A 94 -8.35 12.32 2.16
CA SER A 94 -8.27 11.35 1.06
C SER A 94 -9.37 10.31 1.19
N LEU A 95 -10.02 9.98 0.08
CA LEU A 95 -11.02 8.93 -0.03
C LEU A 95 -10.66 7.99 -1.18
N GLY A 96 -10.36 6.74 -0.87
CA GLY A 96 -10.11 5.72 -1.88
C GLY A 96 -9.05 4.70 -1.46
N GLY A 97 -8.27 4.22 -2.44
CA GLY A 97 -7.08 3.40 -2.17
C GLY A 97 -5.78 4.23 -2.13
N GLY A 98 -4.65 3.54 -2.30
CA GLY A 98 -3.32 4.17 -2.21
C GLY A 98 -3.10 5.39 -3.11
N SER A 99 -3.66 5.41 -4.33
CA SER A 99 -3.48 6.55 -5.25
C SER A 99 -4.09 7.86 -4.74
N PRO A 100 -5.38 7.93 -4.34
CA PRO A 100 -5.92 9.08 -3.62
C PRO A 100 -5.16 9.45 -2.33
N HIS A 101 -4.72 8.47 -1.54
CA HIS A 101 -3.95 8.74 -0.32
C HIS A 101 -2.63 9.44 -0.62
N ASP A 102 -1.84 8.93 -1.55
CA ASP A 102 -0.54 9.50 -1.91
C ASP A 102 -0.70 10.89 -2.55
N CYS A 103 -1.69 11.05 -3.43
CA CYS A 103 -2.04 12.35 -4.01
C CYS A 103 -2.37 13.38 -2.91
N ALA A 104 -3.21 13.00 -1.95
CA ALA A 104 -3.61 13.86 -0.84
C ALA A 104 -2.44 14.21 0.09
N LYS A 105 -1.57 13.25 0.40
CA LYS A 105 -0.33 13.49 1.16
C LYS A 105 0.55 14.51 0.45
N GLY A 106 0.74 14.35 -0.86
CA GLY A 106 1.51 15.29 -1.68
C GLY A 106 0.91 16.70 -1.64
N ILE A 107 -0.42 16.81 -1.80
CA ILE A 107 -1.14 18.09 -1.72
C ILE A 107 -0.97 18.73 -0.33
N ALA A 108 -1.20 17.96 0.74
CA ALA A 108 -1.12 18.45 2.12
C ALA A 108 0.30 18.87 2.51
N LEU A 109 1.31 18.12 2.06
CA LEU A 109 2.73 18.41 2.33
C LEU A 109 3.16 19.72 1.66
N VAL A 110 2.85 19.88 0.36
CA VAL A 110 3.20 21.08 -0.42
C VAL A 110 2.36 22.27 0.04
N ALA A 111 1.11 22.08 0.47
CA ALA A 111 0.29 23.16 1.04
C ALA A 111 0.93 23.79 2.28
N ALA A 112 1.55 22.99 3.16
CA ALA A 112 2.18 23.47 4.38
C ALA A 112 3.63 23.96 4.21
N ASN A 113 4.38 23.37 3.27
CA ASN A 113 5.81 23.63 3.11
C ASN A 113 6.17 24.48 1.88
N GLY A 114 5.29 24.62 0.90
CA GLY A 114 5.54 25.33 -0.36
C GLY A 114 6.34 24.51 -1.37
N GLY A 115 6.90 25.16 -2.40
CA GLY A 115 7.72 24.51 -3.42
C GLY A 115 6.95 23.60 -4.39
N ASP A 116 7.67 22.68 -5.03
CA ASP A 116 7.15 21.61 -5.87
C ASP A 116 7.21 20.27 -5.12
N ILE A 117 6.32 19.32 -5.46
CA ILE A 117 6.32 17.99 -4.82
C ILE A 117 7.66 17.25 -5.01
N ARG A 118 8.38 17.51 -6.11
CA ARG A 118 9.71 16.94 -6.38
C ARG A 118 10.76 17.36 -5.36
N ASP A 119 10.59 18.52 -4.71
CA ASP A 119 11.56 19.01 -3.71
C ASP A 119 11.64 18.09 -2.47
N TYR A 120 10.59 17.27 -2.27
CA TYR A 120 10.43 16.39 -1.13
C TYR A 120 10.83 14.93 -1.40
N GLU A 121 11.27 14.59 -2.61
CA GLU A 121 11.80 13.26 -2.93
C GLU A 121 12.99 12.92 -2.00
N GLY A 122 12.95 11.73 -1.39
CA GLY A 122 13.94 11.28 -0.41
C GLY A 122 13.39 11.16 1.02
N VAL A 123 14.28 11.29 2.01
CA VAL A 123 13.97 11.02 3.43
C VAL A 123 13.89 12.31 4.25
N ASP A 124 12.79 12.50 4.98
CA ASP A 124 12.52 13.58 5.94
C ASP A 124 12.94 14.98 5.42
N ARG A 125 12.53 15.29 4.18
CA ARG A 125 12.90 16.53 3.48
C ARG A 125 12.07 17.73 3.92
N SER A 126 10.87 17.52 4.42
CA SER A 126 9.98 18.62 4.84
C SER A 126 10.40 19.23 6.17
N ALA A 127 10.28 20.56 6.27
CA ALA A 127 10.64 21.30 7.49
C ALA A 127 9.48 21.33 8.51
N LYS A 128 8.24 21.21 8.05
CA LYS A 128 7.02 21.33 8.87
C LYS A 128 6.08 20.15 8.62
N PRO A 129 5.24 19.78 9.61
CA PRO A 129 4.11 18.88 9.41
C PRO A 129 3.26 19.29 8.21
N GLN A 130 2.68 18.31 7.51
CA GLN A 130 1.72 18.56 6.45
C GLN A 130 0.45 19.25 6.99
N LEU A 131 -0.35 19.84 6.09
CA LEU A 131 -1.69 20.32 6.44
C LEU A 131 -2.52 19.16 7.04
N PRO A 132 -3.33 19.37 8.09
CA PRO A 132 -4.06 18.28 8.73
C PRO A 132 -4.80 17.39 7.73
N MET A 133 -4.47 16.09 7.76
CA MET A 133 -4.96 15.12 6.79
C MET A 133 -5.62 13.94 7.48
N ILE A 134 -6.78 13.55 6.97
CA ILE A 134 -7.50 12.34 7.33
C ILE A 134 -7.53 11.41 6.12
N ALA A 135 -7.38 10.11 6.34
CA ALA A 135 -7.40 9.13 5.26
C ALA A 135 -8.50 8.08 5.45
N ILE A 136 -9.48 8.08 4.55
CA ILE A 136 -10.59 7.13 4.50
C ILE A 136 -10.29 6.09 3.43
N ASN A 137 -9.84 4.93 3.86
CA ASN A 137 -9.43 3.84 2.98
C ASN A 137 -10.63 3.01 2.51
N THR A 138 -10.62 2.65 1.23
CA THR A 138 -11.66 1.84 0.58
C THR A 138 -11.09 0.58 -0.07
N THR A 139 -9.80 0.27 0.16
CA THR A 139 -9.12 -0.90 -0.43
C THR A 139 -8.39 -1.74 0.62
N ALA A 140 -8.59 -3.04 0.59
CA ALA A 140 -7.91 -3.95 1.51
C ALA A 140 -6.50 -4.36 1.02
N GLY A 141 -5.56 -3.41 0.92
CA GLY A 141 -4.22 -3.71 0.38
C GLY A 141 -3.09 -2.76 0.78
N THR A 142 -3.19 -1.50 0.37
CA THR A 142 -2.01 -0.59 0.32
C THR A 142 -1.53 -0.10 1.68
N ALA A 143 -2.44 -0.03 2.66
CA ALA A 143 -2.26 0.66 3.93
C ALA A 143 -1.76 2.11 3.83
N SER A 144 -1.85 2.78 2.66
CA SER A 144 -1.30 4.14 2.51
C SER A 144 -2.00 5.15 3.43
N GLU A 145 -3.21 4.88 3.91
CA GLU A 145 -3.89 5.70 4.91
C GLU A 145 -3.14 5.82 6.25
N MET A 146 -2.13 4.98 6.51
CA MET A 146 -1.34 5.02 7.75
C MET A 146 0.17 5.20 7.55
N THR A 147 0.65 5.15 6.31
CA THR A 147 2.09 5.14 6.05
C THR A 147 2.71 6.54 6.06
N ARG A 148 4.02 6.58 6.33
CA ARG A 148 4.89 7.76 6.13
C ARG A 148 5.49 7.85 4.72
N PHE A 149 4.89 7.13 3.77
CA PHE A 149 5.31 7.11 2.37
C PHE A 149 4.32 7.91 1.53
N CYS A 150 4.81 8.64 0.55
CA CYS A 150 4.01 9.29 -0.49
C CYS A 150 4.68 9.00 -1.83
N ILE A 151 4.05 8.17 -2.66
CA ILE A 151 4.59 7.73 -3.95
C ILE A 151 3.93 8.52 -5.08
N ILE A 152 4.71 9.35 -5.76
CA ILE A 152 4.24 10.23 -6.83
C ILE A 152 5.01 9.97 -8.12
N THR A 153 4.31 9.74 -9.22
CA THR A 153 4.90 9.59 -10.55
C THR A 153 5.38 10.94 -11.07
N ASP A 154 6.67 11.06 -11.38
CA ASP A 154 7.22 12.17 -12.15
C ASP A 154 7.05 11.88 -13.64
N GLU A 155 6.10 12.56 -14.27
CA GLU A 155 5.77 12.40 -15.69
C GLU A 155 6.91 12.82 -16.62
N GLU A 156 7.79 13.72 -16.19
CA GLU A 156 8.93 14.19 -16.99
C GLU A 156 10.07 13.17 -16.99
N ARG A 157 10.32 12.54 -15.85
CA ARG A 157 11.40 11.55 -15.66
C ARG A 157 10.95 10.11 -15.91
N HIS A 158 9.64 9.87 -16.00
CA HIS A 158 9.02 8.54 -16.09
C HIS A 158 9.44 7.60 -14.93
N ILE A 159 9.53 8.14 -13.72
CA ILE A 159 9.87 7.37 -12.50
C ILE A 159 8.84 7.61 -11.39
N LYS A 160 8.72 6.64 -10.48
CA LYS A 160 8.00 6.82 -9.22
C LYS A 160 8.94 7.42 -8.18
N MET A 161 8.67 8.65 -7.75
CA MET A 161 9.38 9.27 -6.64
C MET A 161 8.90 8.70 -5.32
N ALA A 162 9.85 8.38 -4.44
CA ALA A 162 9.56 7.96 -3.08
C ALA A 162 9.82 9.12 -2.11
N ILE A 163 8.75 9.66 -1.53
CA ILE A 163 8.82 10.62 -0.43
C ILE A 163 8.61 9.84 0.86
N VAL A 164 9.67 9.74 1.67
CA VAL A 164 9.67 9.04 2.96
C VAL A 164 9.79 10.10 4.05
N ASP A 165 8.67 10.54 4.60
CA ASP A 165 8.67 11.66 5.53
C ASP A 165 7.68 11.42 6.66
N LYS A 166 8.15 11.50 7.91
CA LYS A 166 7.25 11.36 9.08
C LYS A 166 6.06 12.32 9.01
N HIS A 167 6.23 13.50 8.40
CA HIS A 167 5.21 14.53 8.27
C HIS A 167 4.13 14.20 7.23
N VAL A 168 4.28 13.18 6.37
CA VAL A 168 3.17 12.74 5.49
C VAL A 168 2.23 11.72 6.16
N THR A 169 2.53 11.30 7.38
CA THR A 169 1.65 10.41 8.15
C THR A 169 0.31 11.13 8.43
N PRO A 170 -0.84 10.54 8.06
CA PRO A 170 -2.14 11.13 8.36
C PRO A 170 -2.38 11.28 9.87
N LEU A 171 -3.19 12.27 10.25
CA LEU A 171 -3.58 12.50 11.65
C LEU A 171 -4.50 11.37 12.15
N LEU A 172 -5.42 10.96 11.27
CA LEU A 172 -6.41 9.92 11.52
C LEU A 172 -6.59 9.06 10.27
N SER A 173 -6.55 7.74 10.45
CA SER A 173 -6.93 6.77 9.41
C SER A 173 -8.29 6.16 9.70
N VAL A 174 -9.09 5.89 8.66
CA VAL A 174 -10.39 5.23 8.72
C VAL A 174 -10.37 4.00 7.83
N ASN A 175 -10.66 2.84 8.40
CA ASN A 175 -10.84 1.58 7.70
C ASN A 175 -12.24 1.02 8.02
N ASP A 176 -13.25 1.59 7.38
CA ASP A 176 -14.62 1.08 7.44
C ASP A 176 -14.81 -0.02 6.38
N SER A 177 -14.96 -1.26 6.85
CA SER A 177 -15.08 -2.43 5.98
C SER A 177 -16.34 -2.40 5.10
N SER A 178 -17.38 -1.62 5.49
CA SER A 178 -18.59 -1.43 4.67
C SER A 178 -18.29 -0.70 3.35
N LEU A 179 -17.29 0.19 3.35
CA LEU A 179 -16.84 0.90 2.14
C LEU A 179 -16.05 0.00 1.17
N MET A 180 -15.63 -1.18 1.62
CA MET A 180 -14.85 -2.14 0.83
C MET A 180 -15.72 -3.21 0.17
N VAL A 181 -17.00 -3.34 0.55
CA VAL A 181 -17.92 -4.37 0.02
C VAL A 181 -18.05 -4.28 -1.50
N GLY A 182 -18.08 -3.07 -2.05
CA GLY A 182 -18.22 -2.82 -3.49
C GLY A 182 -16.99 -3.13 -4.35
N MET A 183 -15.85 -3.53 -3.75
CA MET A 183 -14.63 -3.81 -4.51
C MET A 183 -14.84 -5.00 -5.47
N PRO A 184 -14.51 -4.87 -6.77
CA PRO A 184 -14.54 -5.97 -7.72
C PRO A 184 -13.62 -7.13 -7.30
N LYS A 185 -13.91 -8.35 -7.80
CA LYS A 185 -13.13 -9.55 -7.50
C LYS A 185 -11.64 -9.39 -7.81
N SER A 186 -11.32 -8.90 -9.01
CA SER A 186 -9.93 -8.69 -9.45
C SER A 186 -9.20 -7.67 -8.59
N LEU A 187 -9.86 -6.58 -8.20
CA LEU A 187 -9.26 -5.57 -7.32
C LEU A 187 -9.04 -6.14 -5.91
N THR A 188 -10.00 -6.90 -5.39
CA THR A 188 -9.89 -7.58 -4.08
C THR A 188 -8.72 -8.57 -4.06
N ALA A 189 -8.58 -9.38 -5.11
CA ALA A 189 -7.48 -10.31 -5.26
C ALA A 189 -6.12 -9.59 -5.32
N ALA A 190 -5.99 -8.59 -6.19
CA ALA A 190 -4.76 -7.84 -6.37
C ALA A 190 -4.33 -7.12 -5.07
N THR A 191 -5.26 -6.43 -4.41
CA THR A 191 -4.96 -5.69 -3.17
C THR A 191 -4.71 -6.62 -1.98
N GLY A 192 -5.42 -7.75 -1.88
CA GLY A 192 -5.15 -8.72 -0.82
C GLY A 192 -3.78 -9.41 -0.97
N MET A 193 -3.36 -9.72 -2.20
CA MET A 193 -2.02 -10.24 -2.47
C MET A 193 -0.93 -9.18 -2.28
N ASP A 194 -1.25 -7.91 -2.50
CA ASP A 194 -0.39 -6.77 -2.14
C ASP A 194 -0.15 -6.71 -0.63
N ALA A 195 -1.21 -6.77 0.18
CA ALA A 195 -1.10 -6.85 1.63
C ALA A 195 -0.31 -8.08 2.10
N LEU A 196 -0.45 -9.23 1.42
CA LEU A 196 0.35 -10.42 1.74
C LEU A 196 1.83 -10.17 1.45
N THR A 197 2.13 -9.54 0.33
CA THR A 197 3.48 -9.14 -0.05
C THR A 197 4.07 -8.21 1.00
N HIS A 198 3.33 -7.16 1.40
CA HIS A 198 3.73 -6.25 2.47
C HIS A 198 4.11 -7.01 3.75
N ALA A 199 3.24 -7.92 4.20
CA ALA A 199 3.46 -8.66 5.42
C ALA A 199 4.70 -9.57 5.33
N ILE A 200 4.86 -10.32 4.24
CA ILE A 200 5.99 -11.25 4.06
C ILE A 200 7.30 -10.47 3.91
N GLU A 201 7.33 -9.41 3.09
CA GLU A 201 8.55 -8.61 2.93
C GLU A 201 8.96 -7.88 4.21
N ALA A 202 8.00 -7.32 4.95
CA ALA A 202 8.26 -6.73 6.25
C ALA A 202 8.80 -7.76 7.25
N TYR A 203 8.29 -9.00 7.19
CA TYR A 203 8.76 -10.08 8.04
C TYR A 203 10.18 -10.50 7.68
N VAL A 204 10.55 -10.65 6.41
CA VAL A 204 11.91 -11.08 6.02
C VAL A 204 12.92 -9.93 5.93
N SER A 205 12.48 -8.69 6.09
CA SER A 205 13.32 -7.50 6.03
C SER A 205 14.46 -7.49 7.07
N VAL A 206 15.60 -6.94 6.69
CA VAL A 206 16.73 -6.69 7.62
C VAL A 206 16.42 -5.62 8.68
N ALA A 207 15.35 -4.85 8.50
CA ALA A 207 14.86 -3.84 9.45
C ALA A 207 13.69 -4.34 10.31
N ALA A 208 13.38 -5.64 10.26
CA ALA A 208 12.36 -6.26 11.09
C ALA A 208 12.66 -6.12 12.59
N THR A 209 11.59 -5.99 13.38
CA THR A 209 11.59 -5.86 14.84
C THR A 209 10.51 -6.76 15.44
N PRO A 210 10.54 -7.07 16.74
CA PRO A 210 9.48 -7.87 17.36
C PRO A 210 8.06 -7.31 17.17
N ILE A 211 7.90 -5.98 17.08
CA ILE A 211 6.60 -5.34 16.85
C ILE A 211 6.14 -5.58 15.40
N THR A 212 7.01 -5.32 14.43
CA THR A 212 6.68 -5.54 13.01
C THR A 212 6.45 -7.02 12.71
N ASP A 213 7.17 -7.91 13.39
CA ASP A 213 7.02 -9.37 13.29
C ASP A 213 5.62 -9.82 13.72
N ALA A 214 5.17 -9.35 14.88
CA ALA A 214 3.84 -9.67 15.40
C ALA A 214 2.74 -9.18 14.45
N CYS A 215 2.86 -7.96 13.92
CA CYS A 215 1.91 -7.40 12.96
C CYS A 215 1.92 -8.18 11.64
N ALA A 216 3.11 -8.46 11.08
CA ALA A 216 3.28 -9.17 9.82
C ALA A 216 2.71 -10.59 9.87
N LEU A 217 3.07 -11.39 10.88
CA LEU A 217 2.55 -12.76 10.98
C LEU A 217 1.04 -12.78 11.17
N LYS A 218 0.49 -11.87 11.98
CA LYS A 218 -0.97 -11.80 12.15
C LYS A 218 -1.66 -11.40 10.85
N ALA A 219 -1.08 -10.48 10.07
CA ALA A 219 -1.57 -10.13 8.74
C ALA A 219 -1.54 -11.34 7.79
N VAL A 220 -0.42 -12.08 7.71
CA VAL A 220 -0.31 -13.30 6.88
C VAL A 220 -1.41 -14.31 7.23
N THR A 221 -1.64 -14.56 8.52
CA THR A 221 -2.71 -15.48 8.97
C THR A 221 -4.08 -15.01 8.52
N MET A 222 -4.43 -13.74 8.80
CA MET A 222 -5.76 -13.23 8.45
C MET A 222 -5.99 -13.22 6.93
N ILE A 223 -4.96 -12.91 6.13
CA ILE A 223 -5.06 -12.94 4.66
C ILE A 223 -5.27 -14.36 4.16
N ALA A 224 -4.48 -15.32 4.65
CA ALA A 224 -4.58 -16.72 4.23
C ALA A 224 -5.96 -17.32 4.56
N GLU A 225 -6.55 -16.94 5.70
CA GLU A 225 -7.87 -17.40 6.14
C GLU A 225 -9.04 -16.76 5.36
N ASN A 226 -8.91 -15.51 4.89
CA ASN A 226 -10.06 -14.72 4.46
C ASN A 226 -10.03 -14.27 3.00
N LEU A 227 -8.87 -14.17 2.35
CA LEU A 227 -8.77 -13.56 1.02
C LEU A 227 -9.59 -14.29 -0.04
N ILE A 228 -9.57 -15.62 -0.05
CA ILE A 228 -10.34 -16.42 -1.01
C ILE A 228 -11.84 -16.10 -0.86
N VAL A 229 -12.35 -16.10 0.37
CA VAL A 229 -13.77 -15.79 0.66
C VAL A 229 -14.11 -14.36 0.25
N ALA A 230 -13.25 -13.39 0.56
CA ALA A 230 -13.46 -11.99 0.18
C ALA A 230 -13.50 -11.80 -1.35
N VAL A 231 -12.77 -12.61 -2.12
CA VAL A 231 -12.76 -12.59 -3.59
C VAL A 231 -13.98 -13.33 -4.17
N GLU A 232 -14.32 -14.50 -3.65
CA GLU A 232 -15.41 -15.32 -4.15
C GLU A 232 -16.79 -14.74 -3.80
N GLU A 233 -16.91 -14.24 -2.56
CA GLU A 233 -18.11 -13.69 -1.92
C GLU A 233 -17.85 -12.23 -1.48
N GLY A 234 -17.75 -11.29 -2.42
CA GLY A 234 -17.41 -9.88 -2.11
C GLY A 234 -18.34 -9.15 -1.13
N SER A 235 -19.54 -9.68 -0.88
CA SER A 235 -20.51 -9.19 0.12
C SER A 235 -20.37 -9.84 1.50
N ASN A 236 -19.43 -10.77 1.69
CA ASN A 236 -19.17 -11.41 2.97
C ASN A 236 -18.49 -10.40 3.91
N VAL A 237 -19.28 -9.80 4.82
CA VAL A 237 -18.85 -8.70 5.69
C VAL A 237 -17.72 -9.13 6.62
N GLN A 238 -17.77 -10.37 7.12
CA GLN A 238 -16.73 -10.92 7.99
C GLN A 238 -15.39 -11.02 7.26
N ALA A 239 -15.37 -11.54 6.03
CA ALA A 239 -14.15 -11.62 5.24
C ALA A 239 -13.63 -10.22 4.86
N ARG A 240 -14.52 -9.27 4.56
CA ARG A 240 -14.14 -7.86 4.30
C ARG A 240 -13.52 -7.20 5.52
N GLU A 241 -14.12 -7.37 6.69
CA GLU A 241 -13.60 -6.84 7.94
C GLU A 241 -12.25 -7.44 8.29
N ALA A 242 -12.12 -8.77 8.18
CA ALA A 242 -10.84 -9.45 8.40
C ALA A 242 -9.75 -8.92 7.45
N MET A 243 -10.05 -8.74 6.16
CA MET A 243 -9.09 -8.18 5.20
C MET A 243 -8.75 -6.70 5.48
N ALA A 244 -9.70 -5.90 5.97
CA ALA A 244 -9.46 -4.52 6.38
C ALA A 244 -8.51 -4.41 7.59
N TYR A 245 -8.62 -5.32 8.56
CA TYR A 245 -7.65 -5.43 9.65
C TYR A 245 -6.31 -5.97 9.17
N ALA A 246 -6.32 -6.98 8.30
CA ALA A 246 -5.09 -7.65 7.86
C ALA A 246 -4.19 -6.71 7.05
N GLN A 247 -4.77 -5.93 6.12
CA GLN A 247 -4.01 -4.94 5.36
C GLN A 247 -3.42 -3.85 6.27
N PHE A 248 -4.15 -3.43 7.31
CA PHE A 248 -3.69 -2.41 8.24
C PHE A 248 -2.53 -2.93 9.10
N LEU A 249 -2.62 -4.18 9.57
CA LEU A 249 -1.53 -4.87 10.27
C LEU A 249 -0.30 -5.05 9.37
N ALA A 250 -0.48 -5.40 8.10
CA ALA A 250 0.61 -5.43 7.14
C ALA A 250 1.25 -4.03 7.01
N GLY A 251 0.41 -2.98 6.92
CA GLY A 251 0.79 -1.57 6.99
C GLY A 251 1.68 -1.21 8.18
N MET A 252 1.21 -1.55 9.39
CA MET A 252 1.96 -1.37 10.63
C MET A 252 3.35 -2.02 10.59
N ALA A 253 3.46 -3.18 9.95
CA ALA A 253 4.74 -3.86 9.77
C ALA A 253 5.63 -3.13 8.75
N PHE A 254 5.20 -3.00 7.50
CA PHE A 254 6.07 -2.52 6.42
C PHE A 254 6.38 -1.02 6.52
N ASN A 255 5.51 -0.21 7.13
CA ASN A 255 5.80 1.20 7.38
C ASN A 255 7.08 1.40 8.22
N ASN A 256 7.43 0.38 9.01
CA ASN A 256 8.48 0.43 10.02
C ASN A 256 9.63 -0.54 9.76
N ALA A 257 9.38 -1.68 9.10
CA ALA A 257 10.40 -2.61 8.63
C ALA A 257 10.77 -2.41 7.15
N SER A 258 10.12 -1.49 6.45
CA SER A 258 10.21 -1.37 5.00
C SER A 258 9.84 -2.70 4.29
N LEU A 259 10.35 -2.90 3.07
CA LEU A 259 9.95 -3.96 2.15
C LEU A 259 11.20 -4.67 1.60
N GLY A 260 11.10 -5.23 0.39
CA GLY A 260 12.22 -5.91 -0.26
C GLY A 260 12.14 -5.84 -1.78
N TYR A 261 12.70 -6.86 -2.43
CA TYR A 261 12.80 -6.87 -3.89
C TYR A 261 11.49 -7.09 -4.64
N VAL A 262 10.43 -7.62 -4.02
CA VAL A 262 9.13 -7.72 -4.69
C VAL A 262 8.65 -6.32 -5.07
N HIS A 263 8.62 -5.40 -4.11
CA HIS A 263 8.23 -4.01 -4.37
C HIS A 263 9.22 -3.27 -5.25
N ALA A 264 10.53 -3.42 -4.99
CA ALA A 264 11.56 -2.77 -5.80
C ALA A 264 11.42 -3.11 -7.30
N MET A 265 11.09 -4.36 -7.61
CA MET A 265 10.87 -4.85 -8.97
C MET A 265 9.47 -4.45 -9.50
N ALA A 266 8.43 -4.53 -8.69
CA ALA A 266 7.06 -4.18 -9.08
C ALA A 266 6.90 -2.68 -9.37
N HIS A 267 7.62 -1.80 -8.67
CA HIS A 267 7.65 -0.37 -8.95
C HIS A 267 8.09 -0.07 -10.39
N GLN A 268 9.06 -0.82 -10.92
CA GLN A 268 9.54 -0.64 -12.29
C GLN A 268 8.49 -1.03 -13.31
N LEU A 269 7.76 -2.12 -13.06
CA LEU A 269 6.64 -2.53 -13.91
C LEU A 269 5.51 -1.49 -13.91
N GLY A 270 5.19 -0.95 -12.73
CA GLY A 270 4.19 0.10 -12.57
C GLY A 270 4.59 1.44 -13.16
N GLY A 271 5.88 1.79 -13.15
CA GLY A 271 6.39 3.03 -13.76
C GLY A 271 6.54 2.93 -15.29
N PHE A 272 7.09 1.81 -15.78
CA PHE A 272 7.45 1.61 -17.18
C PHE A 272 6.25 1.24 -18.06
N TYR A 273 5.35 0.38 -17.56
CA TYR A 273 4.18 -0.12 -18.31
C TYR A 273 2.84 0.41 -17.78
N ASN A 274 2.84 1.22 -16.71
CA ASN A 274 1.63 1.64 -16.01
C ASN A 274 0.75 0.46 -15.53
N LEU A 275 1.39 -0.65 -15.14
CA LEU A 275 0.67 -1.85 -14.68
C LEU A 275 0.11 -1.68 -13.25
N PRO A 276 -0.98 -2.39 -12.90
CA PRO A 276 -1.53 -2.37 -11.55
C PRO A 276 -0.55 -2.93 -10.51
N HIS A 277 -0.28 -2.15 -9.48
CA HIS A 277 0.73 -2.44 -8.44
C HIS A 277 0.55 -3.82 -7.78
N GLY A 278 -0.63 -4.07 -7.20
CA GLY A 278 -0.89 -5.31 -6.46
C GLY A 278 -0.78 -6.57 -7.33
N VAL A 279 -1.08 -6.48 -8.63
CA VAL A 279 -0.91 -7.61 -9.56
C VAL A 279 0.58 -7.86 -9.83
N CYS A 280 1.38 -6.81 -10.02
CA CYS A 280 2.82 -6.94 -10.21
C CYS A 280 3.49 -7.58 -8.98
N ASN A 281 3.13 -7.12 -7.78
CA ASN A 281 3.62 -7.69 -6.53
C ASN A 281 3.21 -9.17 -6.39
N ALA A 282 1.93 -9.49 -6.63
CA ALA A 282 1.41 -10.85 -6.52
C ALA A 282 2.12 -11.85 -7.45
N VAL A 283 2.41 -11.44 -8.68
CA VAL A 283 3.16 -12.26 -9.66
C VAL A 283 4.60 -12.47 -9.20
N LEU A 284 5.29 -11.42 -8.75
CA LEU A 284 6.71 -11.47 -8.40
C LEU A 284 7.00 -12.14 -7.05
N LEU A 285 6.06 -12.07 -6.09
CA LEU A 285 6.21 -12.55 -4.72
C LEU A 285 6.82 -13.96 -4.62
N PRO A 286 6.26 -15.01 -5.23
CA PRO A 286 6.81 -16.36 -5.07
C PRO A 286 8.24 -16.51 -5.64
N HIS A 287 8.62 -15.72 -6.67
CA HIS A 287 9.94 -15.82 -7.29
C HIS A 287 11.01 -15.14 -6.44
N VAL A 288 10.70 -13.96 -5.90
CA VAL A 288 11.60 -13.26 -4.96
C VAL A 288 11.76 -14.05 -3.66
N GLN A 289 10.71 -14.68 -3.14
CA GLN A 289 10.85 -15.49 -1.91
C GLN A 289 11.64 -16.79 -2.13
N VAL A 290 11.66 -17.35 -3.35
CA VAL A 290 12.63 -18.41 -3.69
C VAL A 290 14.06 -17.88 -3.55
N PHE A 291 14.36 -16.70 -4.10
CA PHE A 291 15.67 -16.07 -3.97
C PHE A 291 16.02 -15.79 -2.50
N ASN A 292 15.11 -15.17 -1.74
CA ASN A 292 15.31 -14.81 -0.34
C ASN A 292 15.42 -16.03 0.60
N SER A 293 14.88 -17.19 0.21
CA SER A 293 14.96 -18.41 1.03
C SER A 293 16.39 -18.86 1.32
N GLN A 294 17.37 -18.43 0.54
CA GLN A 294 18.80 -18.71 0.78
C GLN A 294 19.29 -18.19 2.15
N VAL A 295 18.65 -17.14 2.69
CA VAL A 295 18.99 -16.53 3.99
C VAL A 295 17.79 -16.48 4.94
N ALA A 296 16.58 -16.35 4.40
CA ALA A 296 15.35 -16.18 5.19
C ALA A 296 14.52 -17.47 5.35
N ALA A 297 15.10 -18.66 5.12
CA ALA A 297 14.37 -19.93 5.17
C ALA A 297 13.55 -20.13 6.46
N ALA A 298 14.16 -19.90 7.62
CA ALA A 298 13.49 -20.01 8.91
C ALA A 298 12.26 -19.09 9.02
N ARG A 299 12.38 -17.85 8.56
CA ARG A 299 11.30 -16.85 8.63
C ARG A 299 10.19 -17.15 7.62
N LEU A 300 10.55 -17.67 6.44
CA LEU A 300 9.56 -18.15 5.47
C LEU A 300 8.83 -19.41 5.98
N ARG A 301 9.48 -20.28 6.75
CA ARG A 301 8.79 -21.39 7.45
C ARG A 301 7.74 -20.87 8.43
N ASP A 302 8.02 -19.79 9.16
CA ASP A 302 7.01 -19.15 10.03
C ASP A 302 5.83 -18.61 9.20
N CYS A 303 6.10 -17.97 8.05
CA CYS A 303 5.05 -17.54 7.14
C CYS A 303 4.21 -18.72 6.63
N ALA A 304 4.82 -19.87 6.30
CA ALA A 304 4.08 -21.07 5.91
C ALA A 304 3.13 -21.53 7.02
N ALA A 305 3.61 -21.56 8.26
CA ALA A 305 2.80 -21.89 9.42
C ALA A 305 1.64 -20.90 9.61
N ALA A 306 1.93 -19.59 9.47
CA ALA A 306 0.93 -18.54 9.54
C ALA A 306 -0.13 -18.65 8.42
N MET A 307 0.25 -19.15 7.25
CA MET A 307 -0.67 -19.46 6.14
C MET A 307 -1.44 -20.79 6.32
N GLY A 308 -1.26 -21.48 7.45
CA GLY A 308 -1.99 -22.72 7.79
C GLY A 308 -1.33 -24.02 7.33
N VAL A 309 -0.05 -23.99 6.94
CA VAL A 309 0.71 -25.21 6.58
C VAL A 309 1.32 -25.84 7.84
N ASP A 310 1.15 -27.15 8.03
CA ASP A 310 1.86 -27.88 9.10
C ASP A 310 3.35 -28.05 8.76
N VAL A 311 4.20 -27.34 9.51
CA VAL A 311 5.66 -27.35 9.34
C VAL A 311 6.40 -28.03 10.49
N SER A 312 5.70 -28.72 11.39
CA SER A 312 6.27 -29.29 12.62
C SER A 312 7.41 -30.29 12.37
N GLY A 313 7.32 -31.05 11.28
CA GLY A 313 8.36 -32.00 10.83
C GLY A 313 9.27 -31.50 9.71
N MET A 314 9.11 -30.26 9.25
CA MET A 314 9.88 -29.69 8.14
C MET A 314 11.16 -29.01 8.64
N SER A 315 12.26 -29.20 7.92
CA SER A 315 13.43 -28.31 8.01
C SER A 315 13.07 -26.88 7.58
N GLU A 316 13.96 -25.92 7.87
CA GLU A 316 13.77 -24.53 7.44
C GLU A 316 13.65 -24.41 5.92
N ALA A 317 14.45 -25.17 5.17
CA ALA A 317 14.40 -25.18 3.71
C ALA A 317 13.09 -25.78 3.17
N GLU A 318 12.62 -26.89 3.73
CA GLU A 318 11.33 -27.49 3.36
C GLU A 318 10.16 -26.57 3.72
N GLY A 319 10.22 -25.91 4.89
CA GLY A 319 9.22 -24.93 5.31
C GLY A 319 9.17 -23.70 4.40
N ALA A 320 10.32 -23.19 3.96
CA ALA A 320 10.38 -22.09 2.99
C ALA A 320 9.80 -22.49 1.62
N GLN A 321 10.09 -23.71 1.14
CA GLN A 321 9.48 -24.25 -0.08
C GLN A 321 7.97 -24.37 0.06
N ALA A 322 7.49 -24.83 1.23
CA ALA A 322 6.07 -24.92 1.53
C ALA A 322 5.39 -23.54 1.57
N CYS A 323 6.06 -22.50 2.08
CA CYS A 323 5.59 -21.11 2.01
C CYS A 323 5.40 -20.66 0.55
N VAL A 324 6.43 -20.81 -0.28
CA VAL A 324 6.36 -20.45 -1.71
C VAL A 324 5.23 -21.20 -2.42
N ALA A 325 5.04 -22.49 -2.12
CA ALA A 325 3.94 -23.27 -2.66
C ALA A 325 2.57 -22.73 -2.22
N ALA A 326 2.40 -22.38 -0.94
CA ALA A 326 1.17 -21.78 -0.42
C ALA A 326 0.86 -20.42 -1.06
N ILE A 327 1.87 -19.57 -1.27
CA ILE A 327 1.73 -18.29 -1.99
C ILE A 327 1.22 -18.53 -3.41
N ARG A 328 1.85 -19.45 -4.17
CA ARG A 328 1.42 -19.79 -5.54
C ARG A 328 -0.01 -20.32 -5.57
N GLN A 329 -0.36 -21.21 -4.64
CA GLN A 329 -1.70 -21.77 -4.55
C GLN A 329 -2.75 -20.69 -4.26
N LEU A 330 -2.48 -19.78 -3.32
CA LEU A 330 -3.37 -18.67 -3.01
C LEU A 330 -3.54 -17.75 -4.23
N SER A 331 -2.43 -17.33 -4.84
CA SER A 331 -2.40 -16.50 -6.05
C SER A 331 -3.25 -17.08 -7.18
N GLN A 332 -3.13 -18.39 -7.42
CA GLN A 332 -3.95 -19.12 -8.40
C GLN A 332 -5.44 -19.13 -8.03
N LYS A 333 -5.79 -19.43 -6.77
CA LYS A 333 -7.19 -19.49 -6.31
C LYS A 333 -7.91 -18.15 -6.44
N VAL A 334 -7.19 -17.04 -6.27
CA VAL A 334 -7.76 -15.69 -6.41
C VAL A 334 -7.62 -15.11 -7.82
N ASN A 335 -7.18 -15.92 -8.80
CA ASN A 335 -7.06 -15.58 -10.22
C ASN A 335 -6.10 -14.42 -10.52
N ILE A 336 -4.95 -14.39 -9.85
CA ILE A 336 -3.82 -13.56 -10.30
C ILE A 336 -3.23 -14.17 -11.59
N PRO A 337 -2.81 -13.34 -12.56
CA PRO A 337 -2.08 -13.80 -13.74
C PRO A 337 -0.89 -14.69 -13.40
N ALA A 338 -0.62 -15.71 -14.22
CA ALA A 338 0.41 -16.70 -13.89
C ALA A 338 1.85 -16.18 -14.02
N GLY A 339 2.04 -15.08 -14.75
CA GLY A 339 3.36 -14.52 -15.06
C GLY A 339 3.28 -13.16 -15.74
N LEU A 340 4.45 -12.54 -15.93
CA LEU A 340 4.61 -11.20 -16.50
C LEU A 340 4.25 -11.14 -18.00
N ARG A 341 4.33 -12.26 -18.73
CA ARG A 341 3.88 -12.33 -20.13
C ARG A 341 2.39 -12.04 -20.29
N GLU A 342 1.55 -12.48 -19.34
CA GLU A 342 0.11 -12.18 -19.35
C GLU A 342 -0.17 -10.68 -19.11
N LEU A 343 0.79 -9.97 -18.52
CA LEU A 343 0.77 -8.52 -18.33
C LEU A 343 1.39 -7.75 -19.50
N ASN A 344 1.78 -8.44 -20.59
CA ASN A 344 2.46 -7.87 -21.75
C ASN A 344 3.85 -7.26 -21.46
N VAL A 345 4.52 -7.71 -20.39
CA VAL A 345 5.92 -7.37 -20.14
C VAL A 345 6.80 -8.05 -21.17
N LYS A 346 7.80 -7.33 -21.68
CA LYS A 346 8.71 -7.84 -22.71
C LYS A 346 10.06 -8.22 -22.11
N GLU A 347 10.61 -9.34 -22.58
CA GLU A 347 11.92 -9.80 -22.13
C GLU A 347 13.05 -8.81 -22.45
N GLU A 348 12.91 -8.06 -23.54
CA GLU A 348 13.88 -7.04 -23.98
C GLU A 348 14.04 -5.88 -22.97
N ASP A 349 13.01 -5.63 -22.15
CA ASP A 349 13.00 -4.55 -21.16
C ASP A 349 13.56 -5.00 -19.79
N ILE A 350 13.72 -6.31 -19.54
CA ILE A 350 14.20 -6.85 -18.25
C ILE A 350 15.53 -6.22 -17.80
N PRO A 351 16.57 -6.05 -18.65
CA PRO A 351 17.83 -5.45 -18.20
C PRO A 351 17.70 -4.02 -17.66
N VAL A 352 16.82 -3.20 -18.25
CA VAL A 352 16.58 -1.83 -17.76
C VAL A 352 15.76 -1.84 -16.48
N LEU A 353 14.75 -2.70 -16.39
CA LEU A 353 13.95 -2.88 -15.18
C LEU A 353 14.82 -3.34 -14.00
N ALA A 354 15.70 -4.31 -14.20
CA ALA A 354 16.64 -4.79 -13.18
C ALA A 354 17.60 -3.68 -12.71
N THR A 355 18.11 -2.86 -13.65
CA THR A 355 18.98 -1.72 -13.32
C THR A 355 18.26 -0.72 -12.41
N ASN A 356 16.97 -0.46 -12.67
CA ASN A 356 16.20 0.49 -11.87
C ASN A 356 15.73 -0.11 -10.55
N ALA A 357 15.37 -1.40 -10.51
CA ALA A 357 14.99 -2.11 -9.29
C ALA A 357 16.11 -2.08 -8.24
N LEU A 358 17.38 -2.20 -8.66
CA LEU A 358 18.54 -2.07 -7.76
C LEU A 358 18.72 -0.66 -7.18
N LYS A 359 18.11 0.37 -7.78
CA LYS A 359 18.14 1.75 -7.28
C LYS A 359 16.93 2.08 -6.40
N ASP A 360 15.94 1.20 -6.35
CA ASP A 360 14.72 1.43 -5.58
C ASP A 360 15.00 1.28 -4.08
N ALA A 361 14.45 2.21 -3.29
CA ALA A 361 14.68 2.26 -1.85
C ALA A 361 14.19 1.00 -1.11
N CYS A 362 13.15 0.31 -1.63
CA CYS A 362 12.65 -0.94 -1.04
C CYS A 362 13.71 -2.05 -1.06
N GLY A 363 14.60 -2.07 -2.06
CA GLY A 363 15.65 -3.07 -2.19
C GLY A 363 16.72 -3.02 -1.09
N LEU A 364 16.88 -1.86 -0.44
CA LEU A 364 17.86 -1.65 0.63
C LEU A 364 17.64 -2.59 1.82
N THR A 365 16.38 -2.93 2.09
CA THR A 365 16.00 -3.75 3.25
C THR A 365 15.75 -5.22 2.91
N ASN A 366 15.96 -5.63 1.67
CA ASN A 366 15.86 -7.03 1.29
C ASN A 366 16.91 -7.87 2.04
N PRO A 367 16.59 -9.08 2.56
CA PRO A 367 17.49 -9.92 3.35
C PRO A 367 18.79 -10.30 2.64
N ILE A 368 18.79 -10.26 1.30
CA ILE A 368 19.94 -10.56 0.46
C ILE A 368 20.10 -9.43 -0.56
N GLN A 369 21.28 -8.86 -0.67
CA GLN A 369 21.55 -7.87 -1.71
C GLN A 369 21.93 -8.60 -3.01
N ALA A 370 21.08 -8.48 -4.02
CA ALA A 370 21.23 -9.13 -5.31
C ALA A 370 22.14 -8.33 -6.24
N THR A 371 22.81 -9.04 -7.13
CA THR A 371 23.46 -8.51 -8.32
C THR A 371 22.42 -8.21 -9.41
N HIS A 372 22.84 -7.44 -10.43
CA HIS A 372 21.98 -7.15 -11.58
C HIS A 372 21.52 -8.44 -12.29
N ASP A 373 22.45 -9.37 -12.53
CA ASP A 373 22.15 -10.64 -13.19
C ASP A 373 21.14 -11.47 -12.37
N GLU A 374 21.22 -11.46 -11.04
CA GLU A 374 20.24 -12.16 -10.19
C GLU A 374 18.85 -11.54 -10.28
N ILE A 375 18.71 -10.21 -10.29
CA ILE A 375 17.41 -9.56 -10.50
C ILE A 375 16.85 -9.89 -11.89
N VAL A 376 17.70 -9.93 -12.92
CA VAL A 376 17.31 -10.36 -14.27
C VAL A 376 16.77 -11.78 -14.26
N GLU A 377 17.44 -12.71 -13.58
CA GLU A 377 16.98 -14.10 -13.47
C GLU A 377 15.67 -14.22 -12.69
N ILE A 378 15.43 -13.39 -11.66
CA ILE A 378 14.13 -13.37 -10.97
C ILE A 378 13.01 -12.90 -11.91
N TYR A 379 13.24 -11.84 -12.70
CA TYR A 379 12.26 -11.41 -13.71
C TYR A 379 11.99 -12.50 -14.74
N ARG A 380 13.04 -13.15 -15.27
CA ARG A 380 12.91 -14.25 -16.24
C ARG A 380 12.15 -15.44 -15.66
N ALA A 381 12.37 -15.76 -14.40
CA ALA A 381 11.63 -16.82 -13.71
C ALA A 381 10.14 -16.49 -13.55
N ALA A 382 9.76 -15.20 -13.59
CA ALA A 382 8.39 -14.70 -13.50
C ALA A 382 7.74 -14.41 -14.87
N MET A 383 8.45 -14.61 -16.00
CA MET A 383 7.90 -14.45 -17.35
C MET A 383 6.94 -15.58 -17.70
#